data_AF-A0AAP5M866-F1
#
_entry.id   AF-A0AAP5M866-F1
#
_cell.length_a   1.000
_cell.length_b   1.000
_cell.length_c   1.000
_cell.angle_alpha   90.00
_cell.angle_beta   90.00
_cell.angle_gamma   90.00
#
_symmetry.space_group_name_H-M   'P 1'
#
loop_
_entity.id
_entity.type
_entity.pdbx_description
1 polymer ?
#
loop_
_entity_poly.entity_id
_entity_poly.type
_entity_poly.pdbx_seq_one_letter_code
_entity_poly.pdbx_strand_id
1 'polypeptide(L)'
;MPTLPTNLKDRIASHLGYDRPRALNPATLQQFHTHVDSLLNNNSIHGSIGPTIVNLVKRCDKLFRMTDPTDSIVFSQFQQIIGDVNRQTRTITIDDVLKKNREAYLKACDDLAFQLNVPNLRRPDAAAYMFTNLGSEYVLAPPGAADTCVSDRIYLSLHCA
;
A
#
# COMPACT_ATOMS: atom_id res chain seq x y z
N MET A 1 1.57 28.64 2.81
CA MET A 1 0.79 27.55 2.21
C MET A 1 1.20 26.25 2.90
N PRO A 2 0.28 25.35 3.30
CA PRO A 2 0.69 24.07 3.87
C PRO A 2 1.42 23.28 2.78
N THR A 3 2.73 23.19 2.91
CA THR A 3 3.60 22.46 2.00
C THR A 3 3.33 20.98 2.18
N LEU A 4 2.83 20.30 1.13
CA LEU A 4 2.80 18.85 1.09
C LEU A 4 4.25 18.33 1.25
N PRO A 5 4.52 17.36 2.12
CA PRO A 5 5.85 16.79 2.23
C PRO A 5 6.20 16.07 0.92
N THR A 6 7.37 16.38 0.35
CA THR A 6 7.92 15.72 -0.85
C THR A 6 7.99 14.19 -0.74
N ASN A 7 7.94 13.66 0.48
CA ASN A 7 8.01 12.22 0.78
C ASN A 7 6.63 11.54 0.92
N LEU A 8 5.52 12.19 0.56
CA LEU A 8 4.18 11.60 0.75
C LEU A 8 3.96 10.40 -0.17
N LYS A 9 4.40 10.49 -1.43
CA LYS A 9 4.30 9.42 -2.43
C LYS A 9 5.02 8.15 -1.96
N ASP A 10 6.24 8.30 -1.46
CA ASP A 10 7.04 7.17 -0.95
C ASP A 10 6.42 6.53 0.29
N ARG A 11 5.81 7.34 1.17
CA ARG A 11 5.09 6.84 2.35
C ARG A 11 3.82 6.08 1.97
N ILE A 12 3.06 6.57 1.01
CA ILE A 12 1.91 5.83 0.47
C ILE A 12 2.40 4.50 -0.12
N ALA A 13 3.47 4.54 -0.93
CA ALA A 13 4.02 3.35 -1.56
C ALA A 13 4.48 2.31 -0.52
N SER A 14 5.12 2.73 0.57
CA SER A 14 5.59 1.83 1.62
C SER A 14 4.43 1.22 2.44
N HIS A 15 3.38 1.98 2.72
CA HIS A 15 2.20 1.48 3.43
C HIS A 15 1.40 0.47 2.60
N LEU A 16 1.19 0.77 1.32
CA LEU A 16 0.44 -0.10 0.40
C LEU A 16 1.26 -1.27 -0.15
N GLY A 17 2.59 -1.24 -0.04
CA GLY A 17 3.47 -2.32 -0.49
C GLY A 17 3.99 -2.19 -1.94
N TYR A 18 3.87 -1.01 -2.55
CA TYR A 18 4.41 -0.69 -3.88
C TYR A 18 5.92 -0.46 -3.91
N ASP A 19 6.55 -0.32 -2.73
CA ASP A 19 8.02 -0.18 -2.56
C ASP A 19 8.80 -1.48 -2.85
N ARG A 20 8.14 -2.52 -3.35
CA ARG A 20 8.74 -3.81 -3.69
C ARG A 20 8.78 -4.01 -5.21
N PRO A 21 9.68 -3.33 -5.94
CA PRO A 21 9.63 -3.27 -7.41
C PRO A 21 9.82 -4.62 -8.09
N ARG A 22 10.48 -5.59 -7.44
CA ARG A 22 10.77 -6.91 -8.04
C ARG A 22 9.56 -7.84 -8.12
N ALA A 23 8.45 -7.53 -7.44
CA ALA A 23 7.27 -8.38 -7.36
C ALA A 23 6.02 -7.76 -8.00
N LEU A 24 6.14 -6.58 -8.63
CA LEU A 24 5.02 -5.87 -9.23
C LEU A 24 5.12 -5.81 -10.77
N ASN A 25 3.96 -5.80 -11.42
CA ASN A 25 3.83 -5.41 -12.82
C ASN A 25 4.23 -3.94 -12.98
N PRO A 26 5.01 -3.56 -14.01
CA PRO A 26 5.17 -2.16 -14.38
C PRO A 26 3.83 -1.45 -14.63
N ALA A 27 2.82 -2.14 -15.15
CA ALA A 27 1.50 -1.55 -15.41
C ALA A 27 0.77 -1.12 -14.12
N THR A 28 0.79 -1.96 -13.08
CA THR A 28 0.11 -1.64 -11.81
C THR A 28 0.85 -0.54 -11.05
N LEU A 29 2.18 -0.50 -11.16
CA LEU A 29 3.00 0.59 -10.63
C LEU A 29 2.70 1.92 -11.35
N GLN A 30 2.53 1.90 -12.67
CA GLN A 30 2.17 3.08 -13.46
C GLN A 30 0.74 3.58 -13.12
N GLN A 31 -0.21 2.67 -12.94
CA GLN A 31 -1.56 3.02 -12.48
C GLN A 31 -1.49 3.72 -11.11
N PHE A 32 -0.76 3.15 -10.16
CA PHE A 32 -0.54 3.76 -8.85
C PHE A 32 0.02 5.19 -8.95
N HIS A 33 1.07 5.39 -9.75
CA HIS A 33 1.63 6.73 -9.95
C HIS A 33 0.62 7.71 -10.55
N THR A 34 -0.13 7.28 -11.56
CA THR A 34 -1.18 8.10 -12.19
C THR A 34 -2.25 8.53 -11.19
N HIS A 35 -2.73 7.60 -10.35
CA HIS A 35 -3.72 7.89 -9.33
C HIS A 35 -3.19 8.82 -8.23
N VAL A 36 -1.97 8.60 -7.74
CA VAL A 36 -1.36 9.48 -6.74
C VAL A 36 -1.13 10.89 -7.30
N ASP A 37 -0.59 10.99 -8.52
CA ASP A 37 -0.28 12.29 -9.14
C ASP A 37 -1.57 13.07 -9.46
N SER A 38 -2.67 12.38 -9.79
CA SER A 38 -3.99 13.00 -9.99
C SER A 38 -4.55 13.68 -8.73
N LEU A 39 -4.20 13.17 -7.54
CA LEU A 39 -4.67 13.67 -6.26
C LEU A 39 -3.84 14.83 -5.74
N LEU A 40 -2.53 14.86 -6.04
CA LEU A 40 -1.67 16.01 -5.76
C LEU A 40 -2.13 17.28 -6.48
N ASN A 41 -2.74 17.11 -7.65
CA ASN A 41 -3.30 18.21 -8.44
C ASN A 41 -4.68 18.67 -7.96
N ASN A 42 -5.37 17.86 -7.14
CA ASN A 42 -6.73 18.11 -6.70
C ASN A 42 -6.75 18.45 -5.19
N ASN A 43 -6.31 19.68 -4.87
CA ASN A 43 -6.30 20.24 -3.51
C ASN A 43 -7.69 20.34 -2.85
N SER A 44 -8.77 19.99 -3.54
CA SER A 44 -10.16 20.07 -3.07
C SER A 44 -10.80 18.75 -2.62
N ILE A 45 -10.13 17.59 -2.72
CA ILE A 45 -10.82 16.31 -2.47
C ILE A 45 -11.22 16.10 -1.00
N HIS A 46 -10.66 16.88 -0.06
CA HIS A 46 -11.18 16.95 1.32
C HIS A 46 -11.13 18.38 1.86
N GLY A 47 -12.03 19.22 1.36
CA GLY A 47 -12.42 20.45 2.04
C GLY A 47 -13.22 20.14 3.30
N SER A 48 -12.72 20.58 4.46
CA SER A 48 -13.44 20.79 5.73
C SER A 48 -14.09 19.60 6.48
N ILE A 49 -14.56 18.52 5.83
CA ILE A 49 -15.47 17.54 6.48
C ILE A 49 -15.02 16.07 6.36
N GLY A 50 -14.16 15.70 5.41
CA GLY A 50 -13.65 14.33 5.23
C GLY A 50 -12.21 14.10 5.73
N PRO A 51 -11.79 12.86 6.03
CA PRO A 51 -10.41 12.57 6.39
C PRO A 51 -9.51 12.79 5.16
N THR A 52 -8.73 13.87 5.19
CA THR A 52 -7.72 14.14 4.17
C THR A 52 -6.78 12.95 3.99
N ILE A 53 -6.24 12.74 2.78
CA ILE A 53 -5.24 11.70 2.50
C ILE A 53 -4.07 11.81 3.49
N VAL A 54 -3.65 13.04 3.80
CA VAL A 54 -2.62 13.32 4.80
C VAL A 54 -2.99 12.75 6.17
N ASN A 55 -4.24 12.88 6.60
CA ASN A 55 -4.72 12.33 7.87
C ASN A 55 -4.78 10.79 7.83
N LEU A 56 -5.17 10.20 6.70
CA LEU A 56 -5.13 8.74 6.51
C LEU A 56 -3.70 8.20 6.56
N VAL A 57 -2.74 8.85 5.90
CA VAL A 57 -1.33 8.45 5.96
C VAL A 57 -0.79 8.61 7.38
N LYS A 58 -1.10 9.71 8.10
CA LYS A 58 -0.72 9.87 9.52
C LYS A 58 -1.32 8.77 10.41
N ARG A 59 -2.56 8.36 10.15
CA ARG A 59 -3.20 7.23 10.84
C ARG A 59 -2.47 5.92 10.57
N CYS A 60 -2.06 5.68 9.32
CA CYS A 60 -1.24 4.54 8.94
C CYS A 60 0.12 4.55 9.64
N ASP A 61 0.84 5.69 9.69
CA ASP A 61 2.11 5.80 10.42
C ASP A 61 1.95 5.43 11.90
N LYS A 62 0.92 5.98 12.56
CA LYS A 62 0.66 5.77 13.98
C LYS A 62 0.39 4.31 14.27
N LEU A 63 -0.44 3.67 13.46
CA LEU A 63 -0.77 2.26 13.60
C LEU A 63 0.43 1.36 13.26
N PHE A 64 1.25 1.73 12.27
CA PHE A 64 2.48 1.01 11.94
C PHE A 64 3.44 1.00 13.13
N ARG A 65 3.64 2.13 13.80
CA ARG A 65 4.45 2.18 15.03
C ARG A 65 3.93 1.27 16.14
N MET A 66 2.60 1.20 16.29
CA MET A 66 1.97 0.28 17.26
C MET A 66 2.12 -1.21 16.92
N THR A 67 2.58 -1.55 15.70
CA THR A 67 2.90 -2.94 15.34
C THR A 67 4.32 -3.37 15.72
N ASP A 68 5.20 -2.42 16.06
CA ASP A 68 6.56 -2.73 16.49
C ASP A 68 6.56 -3.09 17.98
N PRO A 69 6.98 -4.30 18.37
CA PRO A 69 7.05 -4.71 19.78
C PRO A 69 8.10 -3.95 20.58
N THR A 70 9.06 -3.29 19.91
CA THR A 70 10.13 -2.53 20.55
C THR A 70 9.67 -1.14 20.97
N ASP A 71 8.56 -0.65 20.41
CA ASP A 71 8.05 0.67 20.73
C ASP A 71 7.35 0.65 22.10
N SER A 72 7.76 1.57 22.96
CA SER A 72 7.29 1.77 24.34
C SER A 72 5.77 1.96 24.50
N ILE A 73 5.07 2.16 23.38
CA ILE A 73 3.61 2.35 23.31
C ILE A 73 2.87 1.01 23.45
N VAL A 74 3.53 -0.12 23.18
CA VAL A 74 2.93 -1.46 23.31
C VAL A 74 2.99 -1.89 24.78
N PHE A 75 1.89 -1.68 25.51
CA PHE A 75 1.75 -2.09 26.91
C PHE A 75 1.95 -3.61 27.07
N SER A 76 2.84 -4.00 27.99
CA SER A 76 3.21 -5.41 28.23
C SER A 76 2.11 -6.22 28.91
N GLN A 77 1.27 -5.59 29.75
CA GLN A 77 0.15 -6.24 30.43
C GLN A 77 -0.82 -5.18 30.98
N PHE A 78 -2.09 -5.22 30.56
CA PHE A 78 -3.15 -4.41 31.15
C PHE A 78 -4.05 -5.29 32.01
N GLN A 79 -3.97 -5.12 33.34
CA GLN A 79 -4.83 -5.82 34.28
C GLN A 79 -5.90 -4.85 34.79
N GLN A 80 -7.15 -5.07 34.36
CA GLN A 80 -8.30 -4.32 34.86
C GLN A 80 -9.01 -5.14 35.93
N ILE A 81 -9.08 -4.62 37.15
CA ILE A 81 -9.88 -5.21 38.24
C ILE A 81 -11.19 -4.42 38.29
N ILE A 82 -12.28 -5.01 37.79
CA ILE A 82 -13.61 -4.40 37.82
C ILE A 82 -14.45 -5.13 38.87
N GLY A 83 -14.97 -4.39 39.84
CA GLY A 83 -15.92 -4.88 40.84
C GLY A 83 -15.29 -5.44 42.12
N ASP A 84 -16.04 -5.33 43.20
CA ASP A 84 -15.64 -5.75 44.55
C ASP A 84 -16.00 -7.23 44.83
N VAL A 85 -17.11 -7.71 44.27
CA VAL A 85 -17.66 -9.07 44.55
C VAL A 85 -17.35 -10.10 43.45
N ASN A 86 -17.09 -9.67 42.21
CA ASN A 86 -16.73 -10.56 41.09
C ASN A 86 -15.49 -10.06 40.36
N ARG A 87 -14.30 -10.46 40.84
CA ARG A 87 -13.02 -10.10 40.24
C ARG A 87 -12.83 -10.82 38.90
N GLN A 88 -13.08 -10.13 37.79
CA GLN A 88 -12.67 -10.63 36.48
C GLN A 88 -11.24 -10.16 36.17
N THR A 89 -10.28 -11.08 36.15
CA THR A 89 -8.91 -10.78 35.70
C THR A 89 -8.85 -10.99 34.20
N ARG A 90 -8.76 -9.91 33.42
CA ARG A 90 -8.47 -10.00 31.98
C ARG A 90 -6.97 -9.84 31.79
N THR A 91 -6.30 -10.93 31.44
CA THR A 91 -4.89 -10.90 31.02
C THR A 91 -4.87 -10.83 29.50
N ILE A 92 -4.42 -9.70 28.95
CA ILE A 92 -4.19 -9.57 27.51
C ILE A 92 -2.71 -9.85 27.27
N THR A 93 -2.41 -10.83 26.42
CA THR A 93 -1.03 -11.15 26.04
C THR A 93 -0.52 -10.15 25.01
N ILE A 94 0.80 -9.94 24.99
CA ILE A 94 1.45 -9.06 24.00
C ILE A 94 1.17 -9.56 22.58
N ASP A 95 1.19 -10.86 22.35
CA ASP A 95 0.92 -11.47 21.04
C ASP A 95 -0.48 -11.12 20.52
N ASP A 96 -1.50 -11.14 21.39
CA ASP A 96 -2.87 -10.79 21.01
C ASP A 96 -3.01 -9.29 20.70
N VAL A 97 -2.27 -8.44 21.41
CA VAL A 97 -2.22 -6.99 21.14
C VAL A 97 -1.55 -6.74 19.79
N LEU A 98 -0.41 -7.37 19.51
CA LEU A 98 0.32 -7.20 18.25
C LEU A 98 -0.52 -7.68 17.05
N LYS A 99 -1.22 -8.81 17.18
CA LYS A 99 -2.15 -9.28 16.14
C LYS A 99 -3.28 -8.27 15.88
N LYS A 100 -3.90 -7.75 16.94
CA LYS A 100 -4.96 -6.73 16.83
C LYS A 100 -4.44 -5.43 16.22
N ASN A 101 -3.26 -4.97 16.61
CA ASN A 101 -2.64 -3.77 16.06
C ASN A 101 -2.29 -3.96 14.58
N ARG A 102 -1.81 -5.14 14.18
CA ARG A 102 -1.54 -5.49 12.79
C ARG A 102 -2.81 -5.48 11.94
N GLU A 103 -3.89 -6.05 12.45
CA GLU A 103 -5.20 -6.01 11.76
C GLU A 103 -5.73 -4.58 11.65
N ALA A 104 -5.61 -3.78 12.71
CA ALA A 104 -5.99 -2.37 12.68
C ALA A 104 -5.18 -1.57 11.65
N TYR A 105 -3.88 -1.85 11.54
CA TYR A 105 -3.00 -1.25 10.53
C TYR A 105 -3.42 -1.65 9.11
N LEU A 106 -3.73 -2.92 8.86
CA LEU A 106 -4.19 -3.38 7.54
C LEU A 106 -5.51 -2.72 7.13
N LYS A 107 -6.46 -2.59 8.06
CA LYS A 107 -7.72 -1.86 7.80
C LYS A 107 -7.50 -0.39 7.45
N ALA A 108 -6.57 0.29 8.13
CA ALA A 108 -6.24 1.67 7.79
C ALA A 108 -5.58 1.78 6.40
N CYS A 109 -4.80 0.77 6.00
CA CYS A 109 -4.26 0.69 4.64
C CYS A 109 -5.36 0.43 3.61
N ASP A 110 -6.39 -0.36 3.93
CA ASP A 110 -7.55 -0.56 3.06
C ASP A 110 -8.36 0.73 2.86
N ASP A 111 -8.59 1.51 3.92
CA ASP A 111 -9.24 2.83 3.84
C ASP A 111 -8.47 3.76 2.88
N LEU A 112 -7.13 3.75 2.99
CA LEU A 112 -6.26 4.53 2.13
C LEU A 112 -6.26 4.02 0.69
N ALA A 113 -6.21 2.70 0.49
CA ALA A 113 -6.29 2.06 -0.82
C ALA A 113 -7.60 2.38 -1.54
N PHE A 114 -8.72 2.33 -0.80
CA PHE A 114 -10.04 2.71 -1.30
C PHE A 114 -10.08 4.17 -1.76
N GLN A 115 -9.52 5.09 -0.96
CA GLN A 115 -9.45 6.51 -1.32
C GLN A 115 -8.59 6.78 -2.57
N LEU A 116 -7.53 6.00 -2.78
CA LEU A 116 -6.64 6.12 -3.94
C LEU A 116 -7.13 5.33 -5.16
N ASN A 117 -8.16 4.48 -5.00
CA ASN A 117 -8.63 3.54 -6.02
C ASN A 117 -7.55 2.57 -6.52
N VAL A 118 -6.73 2.07 -5.60
CA VAL A 118 -5.56 1.22 -5.88
C VAL A 118 -5.62 -0.02 -4.97
N PRO A 119 -5.18 -1.21 -5.43
CA PRO A 119 -5.19 -2.40 -4.58
C PRO A 119 -4.18 -2.33 -3.42
N ASN A 120 -4.55 -2.86 -2.26
CA ASN A 120 -3.67 -2.97 -1.09
C ASN A 120 -2.79 -4.23 -1.16
N LEU A 121 -1.54 -4.09 -1.62
CA LEU A 121 -0.60 -5.20 -1.75
C LEU A 121 0.04 -5.63 -0.42
N ARG A 122 -0.25 -4.93 0.67
CA ARG A 122 0.15 -5.34 2.03
C ARG A 122 -0.68 -6.53 2.53
N ARG A 123 -1.91 -6.71 1.99
CA ARG A 123 -2.78 -7.82 2.35
C ARG A 123 -2.35 -9.08 1.60
N PRO A 124 -2.15 -10.22 2.29
CA PRO A 124 -1.66 -11.44 1.65
C PRO A 124 -2.61 -11.95 0.56
N ASP A 125 -3.93 -11.81 0.75
CA ASP A 125 -4.92 -12.27 -0.21
C ASP A 125 -4.85 -11.49 -1.53
N ALA A 126 -4.75 -10.16 -1.44
CA ALA A 126 -4.62 -9.29 -2.61
C ALA A 126 -3.27 -9.47 -3.31
N ALA A 127 -2.19 -9.62 -2.53
CA ALA A 127 -0.87 -9.90 -3.06
C ALA A 127 -0.80 -11.27 -3.76
N ALA A 128 -1.43 -12.30 -3.17
CA ALA A 128 -1.49 -13.64 -3.76
C ALA A 128 -2.28 -13.62 -5.07
N TYR A 129 -3.46 -12.98 -5.08
CA TYR A 129 -4.28 -12.82 -6.29
C TYR A 129 -3.51 -12.12 -7.40
N MET A 130 -2.80 -11.03 -7.08
CA MET A 130 -1.96 -10.33 -8.04
C MET A 130 -0.83 -11.24 -8.52
N PHE A 131 -0.09 -11.89 -7.63
CA PHE A 131 1.00 -12.79 -7.99
C PHE A 131 0.55 -13.94 -8.92
N THR A 132 -0.59 -14.57 -8.63
CA THR A 132 -1.13 -15.64 -9.48
C THR A 132 -1.54 -15.13 -10.85
N ASN A 133 -2.16 -13.94 -10.92
CA ASN A 133 -2.54 -13.35 -12.20
C ASN A 133 -1.33 -12.87 -13.00
N LEU A 134 -0.29 -12.36 -12.35
CA LEU A 134 0.98 -11.97 -12.99
C LEU A 134 1.68 -13.15 -13.67
N GLY A 135 1.68 -14.32 -13.00
CA GLY A 135 2.19 -15.55 -13.60
C GLY A 135 1.39 -15.99 -14.82
N SER A 136 0.06 -15.74 -14.82
CA SER A 136 -0.80 -16.04 -15.95
C SER A 136 -0.73 -15.01 -17.09
N GLU A 137 -0.45 -13.73 -16.82
CA GLU A 137 -0.24 -12.70 -17.85
C GLU A 137 1.00 -12.98 -18.69
N TYR A 138 2.04 -13.61 -18.13
CA TYR A 138 3.23 -14.03 -18.89
C TYR A 138 3.01 -15.31 -19.71
N VAL A 139 2.04 -16.16 -19.34
CA VAL A 139 1.77 -17.46 -19.98
C VAL A 139 0.57 -17.40 -20.95
N LEU A 140 -0.33 -16.43 -20.77
CA LEU A 140 -1.49 -16.17 -21.63
C LEU A 140 -1.34 -14.83 -22.37
N ALA A 141 -0.18 -14.59 -22.98
CA ALA A 141 -0.19 -13.76 -24.18
C ALA A 141 -1.18 -14.44 -25.16
N PRO A 142 -2.29 -13.82 -25.55
CA PRO A 142 -3.10 -14.37 -26.63
C PRO A 142 -2.16 -14.56 -27.84
N PRO A 143 -2.20 -15.68 -28.56
CA PRO A 143 -1.56 -15.77 -29.86
C PRO A 143 -2.27 -14.77 -30.79
N GLY A 144 -1.86 -13.51 -30.75
CA GLY A 144 -2.54 -12.39 -31.37
C GLY A 144 -1.64 -11.16 -31.42
N ALA A 145 -1.33 -10.76 -32.66
CA ALA A 145 -0.44 -9.69 -33.11
C ALA A 145 0.85 -9.53 -32.29
N ALA A 146 1.90 -10.16 -32.80
CA ALA A 146 3.28 -9.96 -32.38
C ALA A 146 3.56 -8.48 -32.07
N ASP A 147 4.30 -8.29 -30.99
CA ASP A 147 5.09 -7.09 -30.69
C ASP A 147 5.53 -6.43 -32.01
N THR A 148 5.04 -5.21 -32.28
CA THR A 148 5.40 -4.46 -33.50
C THR A 148 6.79 -3.85 -33.37
N CYS A 149 7.73 -4.57 -32.77
CA CYS A 149 9.14 -4.47 -33.11
C CYS A 149 9.37 -5.05 -34.52
N VAL A 150 8.64 -4.51 -35.52
CA VAL A 150 9.07 -4.60 -36.91
C VAL A 150 10.30 -3.72 -36.99
N SER A 151 11.46 -4.36 -36.88
CA SER A 151 12.68 -4.04 -37.61
C SER A 151 12.67 -2.61 -38.17
N ASP A 152 13.26 -1.66 -37.43
CA ASP A 152 13.80 -0.48 -38.05
C ASP A 152 14.71 -0.98 -39.18
N ARG A 153 14.28 -0.79 -40.43
CA ARG A 153 15.12 -1.02 -41.60
C ARG A 153 16.23 0.01 -41.54
N ILE A 154 17.30 -0.31 -40.81
CA ILE A 154 18.59 0.35 -40.95
C ILE A 154 19.06 0.02 -42.37
N TYR A 155 18.78 0.91 -43.30
CA TYR A 155 19.38 0.89 -44.63
C TYR A 155 20.79 1.48 -44.50
N LEU A 156 21.76 0.64 -44.13
CA LEU A 156 23.18 0.97 -44.18
C LEU A 156 23.59 1.00 -45.65
N SER A 157 23.92 2.18 -46.16
CA SER A 157 24.44 2.37 -47.51
C SER A 157 25.77 1.63 -47.66
N LEU A 158 25.81 0.64 -48.54
CA LEU A 158 27.06 0.10 -49.06
C LEU A 158 27.30 0.77 -50.42
N HIS A 159 28.36 1.59 -50.42
CA HIS A 159 28.94 2.25 -51.58
C HIS A 159 29.17 1.30 -52.77
N CYS A 160 29.05 1.80 -54.00
CA CYS A 160 30.12 1.63 -55.00
C CYS A 160 29.99 2.68 -56.12
N ALA A 161 31.15 3.08 -56.63
CA ALA A 161 31.40 4.16 -57.59
C ALA A 161 30.78 3.95 -58.98
#